data_AF-A0A091S683-F1
#
_entry.id   AF-A0A091S683-F1
#
_cell.length_a   1.000
_cell.length_b   1.000
_cell.length_c   1.000
_cell.angle_alpha   90.00
_cell.angle_beta   90.00
_cell.angle_gamma   90.00
#
_symmetry.space_group_name_H-M   'P 1'
#
loop_
_entity.id
_entity.type
_entity.pdbx_description
1 polymer ?
#
loop_
_entity_poly.entity_id
_entity_poly.type
_entity_poly.pdbx_seq_one_letter_code
_entity_poly.pdbx_strand_id
1 'polypeptide(L)'
;LKRNMPAYLAPWRASPCAFQSSRSEPMPNLASDGVVCAPLQTYTEEETMLKNMVAKFAQERVAPLVQKMDENSKMEDSVIQGLFEQGLMSIELGEEYGGTGASFFSVILVVEELAKVDPAVSLMCELQNTLINKLFTTYGTEEQKRTYLPRVAKDTIGSFCLTETGSGSDAFSLKTRAEKKGDYYVIDGSKMWISLAEHAGVFFVMANTDPSLVSC
;
A
#
# COMPACT_ATOMS: atom_id res chain seq x y z
N LEU A 1 0.23 -27.88 -41.98
CA LEU A 1 -1.24 -27.80 -41.81
C LEU A 1 -1.65 -26.34 -41.65
N LYS A 2 -2.29 -25.75 -42.66
CA LYS A 2 -2.87 -24.40 -42.59
C LYS A 2 -4.22 -24.50 -41.86
N ARG A 3 -4.41 -23.76 -40.77
CA ARG A 3 -5.70 -23.62 -40.09
C ARG A 3 -6.44 -22.41 -40.70
N ASN A 4 -7.59 -22.68 -41.29
CA ASN A 4 -8.55 -21.69 -41.78
C ASN A 4 -9.17 -20.94 -40.58
N MET A 5 -9.12 -19.61 -40.58
CA MET A 5 -10.04 -18.76 -39.79
C MET A 5 -11.13 -18.22 -40.73
N PRO A 6 -12.42 -18.30 -40.38
CA PRO A 6 -13.48 -17.64 -41.15
C PRO A 6 -13.42 -16.12 -40.99
N ALA A 7 -13.55 -15.43 -42.11
CA ALA A 7 -13.67 -13.97 -42.18
C ALA A 7 -15.09 -13.53 -41.81
N TYR A 8 -15.22 -12.75 -40.74
CA TYR A 8 -16.35 -11.85 -40.52
C TYR A 8 -15.80 -10.44 -40.30
N LEU A 9 -15.58 -9.73 -41.41
CA LEU A 9 -15.31 -8.29 -41.40
C LEU A 9 -16.62 -7.58 -41.74
N ALA A 10 -17.28 -7.02 -40.72
CA ALA A 10 -18.27 -5.96 -40.90
C ALA A 10 -17.55 -4.59 -40.82
N PRO A 11 -17.88 -3.61 -41.67
CA PRO A 11 -17.14 -2.36 -41.74
C PRO A 11 -17.58 -1.41 -40.63
N TRP A 12 -16.67 -1.11 -39.69
CA TRP A 12 -16.82 -0.02 -38.72
C TRP A 12 -16.67 1.32 -39.46
N ARG A 13 -17.74 1.80 -40.08
CA ARG A 13 -17.91 3.22 -40.45
C ARG A 13 -18.90 3.85 -39.49
N ALA A 14 -18.43 4.19 -38.30
CA ALA A 14 -19.07 5.18 -37.45
C ALA A 14 -17.96 6.09 -36.93
N SER A 15 -18.01 7.37 -37.30
CA SER A 15 -17.14 8.39 -36.72
C SER A 15 -17.38 8.43 -35.21
N PRO A 16 -16.34 8.52 -34.36
CA PRO A 16 -16.57 8.69 -32.93
C PRO A 16 -17.29 10.02 -32.71
N CYS A 17 -18.46 9.96 -32.10
CA CYS A 17 -19.17 11.13 -31.61
C CYS A 17 -18.27 11.77 -30.55
N ALA A 18 -17.64 12.89 -30.89
CA ALA A 18 -16.86 13.65 -29.94
C ALA A 18 -17.78 14.09 -28.81
N PHE A 19 -17.57 13.56 -27.61
CA PHE A 19 -18.21 14.06 -26.41
C PHE A 19 -17.67 15.48 -26.19
N GLN A 20 -18.41 16.48 -26.67
CA GLN A 20 -18.12 17.87 -26.33
C GLN A 20 -18.43 18.03 -24.85
N SER A 21 -17.38 18.13 -24.04
CA SER A 21 -17.48 18.59 -22.66
C SER A 21 -18.12 19.99 -22.70
N SER A 22 -19.38 20.09 -22.30
CA SER A 22 -19.99 21.37 -22.01
C SER A 22 -19.24 21.95 -20.82
N ARG A 23 -18.49 23.04 -21.02
CA ARG A 23 -18.05 23.89 -19.92
C ARG A 23 -19.31 24.32 -19.17
N SER A 24 -19.51 23.78 -17.97
CA SER A 24 -20.49 24.31 -17.04
C SER A 24 -20.07 25.74 -16.68
N GLU A 25 -20.91 26.72 -16.97
CA GLU A 25 -20.75 28.07 -16.46
C GLU A 25 -20.66 28.03 -14.92
N PRO A 26 -19.82 28.88 -14.29
CA PRO A 26 -19.74 28.93 -12.84
C PRO A 26 -21.07 29.44 -12.28
N MET A 27 -21.82 28.53 -11.64
CA MET A 27 -22.97 28.89 -10.82
C MET A 27 -22.51 29.83 -9.69
N PRO A 28 -23.25 30.90 -9.37
CA PRO A 28 -22.93 31.76 -8.24
C PRO A 28 -22.92 30.95 -6.94
N ASN A 29 -21.84 31.10 -6.17
CA ASN A 29 -21.64 30.51 -4.85
C ASN A 29 -22.87 30.69 -3.95
N LEU A 30 -23.58 29.59 -3.69
CA LEU A 30 -24.49 29.44 -2.56
C LEU A 30 -23.78 28.57 -1.52
N ALA A 31 -22.79 29.14 -0.85
CA ALA A 31 -22.27 28.61 0.40
C ALA A 31 -22.98 29.34 1.55
N SER A 32 -24.16 28.85 1.92
CA SER A 32 -24.70 29.08 3.25
C SER A 32 -23.82 28.29 4.23
N ASP A 33 -23.27 28.99 5.23
CA ASP A 33 -22.37 28.53 6.31
C ASP A 33 -20.86 28.59 6.07
N GLY A 34 -20.36 29.51 5.23
CA GLY A 34 -19.02 30.10 5.42
C GLY A 34 -17.80 29.17 5.42
N VAL A 35 -17.96 27.89 5.10
CA VAL A 35 -16.86 26.94 4.88
C VAL A 35 -16.27 27.27 3.51
N VAL A 36 -15.13 27.94 3.51
CA VAL A 36 -14.32 28.08 2.30
C VAL A 36 -13.74 26.71 1.98
N CYS A 37 -14.34 26.01 1.01
CA CYS A 37 -13.75 24.81 0.45
C CYS A 37 -12.57 25.22 -0.45
N ALA A 38 -11.35 25.13 0.09
CA ALA A 38 -10.15 25.23 -0.71
C ALA A 38 -10.05 24.03 -1.68
N PRO A 39 -9.36 24.16 -2.83
CA PRO A 39 -9.07 23.02 -3.70
C PRO A 39 -8.32 21.92 -2.93
N LEU A 40 -8.59 20.63 -3.22
CA LEU A 40 -7.95 19.48 -2.54
C LEU A 40 -6.43 19.44 -2.68
N GLN A 41 -5.87 20.11 -3.68
CA GLN A 41 -4.44 20.29 -3.87
C GLN A 41 -3.82 21.44 -3.04
N THR A 42 -4.59 22.03 -2.13
CA THR A 42 -4.08 23.03 -1.17
C THR A 42 -3.53 22.28 0.04
N TYR A 43 -2.21 22.24 0.17
CA TYR A 43 -1.53 21.51 1.24
C TYR A 43 -1.09 22.44 2.36
N THR A 44 -0.87 21.87 3.54
CA THR A 44 -0.15 22.58 4.61
C THR A 44 1.31 22.81 4.23
N GLU A 45 2.01 23.67 4.99
CA GLU A 45 3.45 23.86 4.81
C GLU A 45 4.21 22.54 5.07
N GLU A 46 3.84 21.80 6.12
CA GLU A 46 4.44 20.51 6.47
C GLU A 46 4.24 19.47 5.36
N GLU A 47 3.03 19.35 4.82
CA GLU A 47 2.70 18.45 3.70
C GLU A 47 3.50 18.83 2.44
N THR A 48 3.63 20.13 2.16
CA THR A 48 4.43 20.63 1.03
C THR A 48 5.91 20.32 1.20
N MET A 49 6.46 20.53 2.41
CA MET A 49 7.85 20.21 2.72
C MET A 49 8.13 18.71 2.59
N LEU A 50 7.24 17.87 3.14
CA LEU A 50 7.34 16.41 3.05
C LEU A 50 7.31 15.96 1.59
N LYS A 51 6.34 16.42 0.81
CA LYS A 51 6.20 16.13 -0.62
C LYS A 51 7.50 16.45 -1.38
N ASN A 52 8.05 17.64 -1.19
CA ASN A 52 9.28 18.07 -1.86
C ASN A 52 10.51 17.24 -1.43
N MET A 53 10.59 16.89 -0.14
CA MET A 53 11.67 16.06 0.40
C MET A 53 11.63 14.64 -0.19
N VAL A 54 10.45 14.03 -0.27
CA VAL A 54 10.27 12.70 -0.88
C VAL A 54 10.56 12.74 -2.38
N ALA A 55 10.08 13.77 -3.09
CA ALA A 55 10.36 13.94 -4.52
C ALA A 55 11.88 14.01 -4.78
N LYS A 56 12.61 14.77 -3.95
CA LYS A 56 14.07 14.85 -4.03
C LYS A 56 14.74 13.50 -3.74
N PHE A 57 14.35 12.83 -2.66
CA PHE A 57 14.86 11.50 -2.33
C PHE A 57 14.63 10.50 -3.46
N ALA A 58 13.41 10.46 -4.01
CA ALA A 58 13.06 9.57 -5.11
C ALA A 58 13.92 9.85 -6.35
N GLN A 59 14.12 11.11 -6.73
CA GLN A 59 14.93 11.46 -7.90
C GLN A 59 16.44 11.19 -7.69
N GLU A 60 16.97 11.48 -6.51
CA GLU A 60 18.42 11.37 -6.28
C GLU A 60 18.87 9.96 -5.88
N ARG A 61 18.01 9.20 -5.18
CA ARG A 61 18.38 7.92 -4.57
C ARG A 61 17.68 6.71 -5.19
N VAL A 62 16.46 6.88 -5.71
CA VAL A 62 15.67 5.78 -6.29
C VAL A 62 15.80 5.74 -7.81
N ALA A 63 15.60 6.86 -8.50
CA ALA A 63 15.57 6.94 -9.96
C ALA A 63 16.78 6.29 -10.66
N PRO A 64 18.03 6.47 -10.16
CA PRO A 64 19.20 5.83 -10.79
C PRO A 64 19.21 4.30 -10.71
N LEU A 65 18.41 3.71 -9.82
CA LEU A 65 18.40 2.27 -9.53
C LEU A 65 17.20 1.54 -10.15
N VAL A 66 16.16 2.26 -10.60
CA VAL A 66 14.89 1.68 -11.07
C VAL A 66 15.10 0.60 -12.12
N GLN A 67 15.83 0.90 -13.20
CA GLN A 67 16.07 -0.08 -14.27
C GLN A 67 16.78 -1.33 -13.76
N LYS A 68 17.80 -1.16 -12.90
CA LYS A 68 18.54 -2.29 -12.31
C LYS A 68 17.62 -3.13 -11.41
N MET A 69 16.78 -2.50 -10.59
CA MET A 69 15.89 -3.20 -9.67
C MET A 69 14.81 -3.98 -10.43
N ASP A 70 14.24 -3.39 -11.47
CA ASP A 70 13.24 -4.02 -12.34
C ASP A 70 13.82 -5.23 -13.09
N GLU A 71 14.94 -5.03 -13.81
CA GLU A 71 15.59 -6.09 -14.60
C GLU A 71 16.01 -7.29 -13.74
N ASN A 72 16.44 -7.04 -12.50
CA ASN A 72 16.86 -8.09 -11.58
C ASN A 72 15.73 -8.58 -10.66
N SER A 73 14.54 -7.98 -10.72
CA SER A 73 13.42 -8.24 -9.81
C SER A 73 13.85 -8.21 -8.33
N LYS A 74 14.71 -7.25 -7.98
CA LYS A 74 15.33 -7.17 -6.64
C LYS A 74 15.42 -5.73 -6.18
N MET A 75 14.83 -5.45 -5.02
CA MET A 75 14.97 -4.17 -4.34
C MET A 75 16.41 -3.99 -3.83
N GLU A 76 17.01 -2.82 -4.05
CA GLU A 76 18.33 -2.52 -3.50
C GLU A 76 18.23 -2.19 -2.00
N ASP A 77 19.08 -2.80 -1.18
CA ASP A 77 19.11 -2.59 0.28
C ASP A 77 19.29 -1.10 0.65
N SER A 78 20.03 -0.34 -0.18
CA SER A 78 20.22 1.10 0.02
C SER A 78 18.94 1.92 -0.13
N VAL A 79 17.98 1.45 -0.93
CA VAL A 79 16.66 2.08 -1.06
C VAL A 79 15.84 1.80 0.19
N ILE A 80 15.81 0.55 0.64
CA ILE A 80 15.11 0.14 1.86
C ILE A 80 15.63 0.93 3.07
N GLN A 81 16.95 0.95 3.26
CA GLN A 81 17.59 1.72 4.32
C GLN A 81 17.26 3.21 4.22
N GLY A 82 17.29 3.77 3.00
CA GLY A 82 16.92 5.16 2.76
C GLY A 82 15.48 5.49 3.19
N LEU A 83 14.51 4.60 2.93
CA LEU A 83 13.12 4.81 3.36
C LEU A 83 13.01 4.89 4.89
N PHE A 84 13.69 4.01 5.63
CA PHE A 84 13.73 4.05 7.09
C PHE A 84 14.44 5.30 7.62
N GLU A 85 15.61 5.64 7.07
CA GLU A 85 16.39 6.81 7.49
C GLU A 85 15.66 8.14 7.27
N GLN A 86 14.81 8.22 6.23
CA GLN A 86 13.97 9.39 5.96
C GLN A 86 12.67 9.40 6.77
N GLY A 87 12.39 8.37 7.59
CA GLY A 87 11.16 8.26 8.39
C GLY A 87 9.91 7.91 7.57
N LEU A 88 10.07 7.46 6.33
CA LEU A 88 8.95 7.20 5.40
C LEU A 88 8.21 5.90 5.73
N MET A 89 8.78 5.05 6.59
CA MET A 89 8.21 3.75 6.99
C MET A 89 7.35 3.82 8.26
N SER A 90 7.19 5.00 8.87
CA SER A 90 6.49 5.21 10.15
C SER A 90 5.79 6.57 10.26
N ILE A 91 5.21 7.04 9.15
CA ILE A 91 4.72 8.42 8.99
C ILE A 91 3.67 8.76 10.05
N GLU A 92 2.64 7.93 10.21
CA GLU A 92 1.55 8.16 11.16
C GLU A 92 1.86 7.71 12.61
N LEU A 93 2.96 6.98 12.83
CA LEU A 93 3.28 6.50 14.17
C LEU A 93 3.70 7.67 15.07
N GLY A 94 3.33 7.62 16.34
CA GLY A 94 3.75 8.60 17.34
C GLY A 94 5.27 8.58 17.57
N GLU A 95 5.81 9.72 18.03
CA GLU A 95 7.23 9.88 18.33
C GLU A 95 7.74 8.85 19.36
N GLU A 96 6.88 8.42 20.30
CA GLU A 96 7.20 7.41 21.30
C GLU A 96 7.54 6.04 20.69
N TYR A 97 7.15 5.81 19.44
CA TYR A 97 7.47 4.60 18.67
C TYR A 97 8.47 4.88 17.55
N GLY A 98 9.05 6.09 17.47
CA GLY A 98 9.99 6.47 16.41
C GLY A 98 9.34 6.84 15.08
N GLY A 99 8.07 7.24 15.09
CA GLY A 99 7.39 7.79 13.92
C GLY A 99 7.41 9.33 13.87
N THR A 100 6.77 9.88 12.84
CA THR A 100 6.71 11.34 12.62
C THR A 100 5.42 12.00 13.12
N GLY A 101 4.41 11.21 13.49
CA GLY A 101 3.09 11.72 13.92
C GLY A 101 2.32 12.49 12.85
N ALA A 102 2.71 12.35 11.58
CA ALA A 102 2.10 13.08 10.47
C ALA A 102 0.74 12.48 10.06
N SER A 103 0.00 13.22 9.23
CA SER A 103 -1.35 12.85 8.84
C SER A 103 -1.40 11.63 7.91
N PHE A 104 -2.53 10.91 7.86
CA PHE A 104 -2.77 9.90 6.82
C PHE A 104 -2.64 10.50 5.40
N PHE A 105 -3.03 11.76 5.22
CA PHE A 105 -2.86 12.44 3.94
C PHE A 105 -1.39 12.62 3.57
N SER A 106 -0.51 12.80 4.56
CA SER A 106 0.95 12.79 4.35
C SER A 106 1.43 11.46 3.78
N VAL A 107 0.90 10.32 4.25
CA VAL A 107 1.19 9.00 3.67
C VAL A 107 0.81 8.95 2.19
N ILE A 108 -0.37 9.49 1.82
CA ILE A 108 -0.82 9.55 0.43
C ILE A 108 0.16 10.34 -0.43
N LEU A 109 0.62 11.52 0.05
CA LEU A 109 1.59 12.34 -0.67
C LEU A 109 2.94 11.62 -0.84
N VAL A 110 3.43 10.93 0.20
CA VAL A 110 4.67 10.14 0.11
C VAL A 110 4.55 9.03 -0.92
N VAL A 111 3.47 8.25 -0.86
CA VAL A 111 3.18 7.15 -1.80
C VAL A 111 3.08 7.67 -3.23
N GLU A 112 2.39 8.80 -3.44
CA GLU A 112 2.27 9.46 -4.75
C GLU A 112 3.64 9.88 -5.30
N GLU A 113 4.49 10.54 -4.49
CA GLU A 113 5.80 11.02 -4.94
C GLU A 113 6.77 9.88 -5.24
N LEU A 114 6.78 8.82 -4.43
CA LEU A 114 7.57 7.62 -4.72
C LEU A 114 7.09 6.94 -6.01
N ALA A 115 5.78 6.82 -6.21
CA ALA A 115 5.20 6.14 -7.37
C ALA A 115 5.48 6.83 -8.71
N LYS A 116 5.73 8.16 -8.69
CA LYS A 116 6.18 8.91 -9.89
C LYS A 116 7.53 8.42 -10.41
N VAL A 117 8.35 7.80 -9.55
CA VAL A 117 9.68 7.30 -9.90
C VAL A 117 9.69 5.78 -9.98
N ASP A 118 9.22 5.09 -8.93
CA ASP A 118 9.18 3.63 -8.87
C ASP A 118 7.95 3.15 -8.06
N PRO A 119 6.97 2.50 -8.71
CA PRO A 119 5.78 1.99 -8.03
C PRO A 119 6.08 0.81 -7.09
N ALA A 120 7.16 0.05 -7.28
CA ALA A 120 7.51 -1.06 -6.37
C ALA A 120 8.05 -0.52 -5.03
N VAL A 121 8.83 0.57 -5.08
CA VAL A 121 9.28 1.29 -3.87
C VAL A 121 8.10 1.93 -3.14
N SER A 122 7.19 2.55 -3.91
CA SER A 122 5.95 3.12 -3.36
C SER A 122 5.09 2.08 -2.64
N LEU A 123 4.91 0.89 -3.23
CA LEU A 123 4.18 -0.22 -2.61
C LEU A 123 4.79 -0.66 -1.28
N MET A 124 6.12 -0.69 -1.17
CA MET A 124 6.80 -1.01 0.09
C MET A 124 6.45 -0.02 1.20
N CYS A 125 6.53 1.28 0.87
CA CYS A 125 6.17 2.36 1.79
C CYS A 125 4.67 2.32 2.15
N GLU A 126 3.81 2.08 1.17
CA GLU A 126 2.36 1.99 1.35
C GLU A 126 1.98 0.86 2.30
N LEU A 127 2.36 -0.39 1.99
CA LEU A 127 2.00 -1.56 2.80
C LEU A 127 2.47 -1.41 4.26
N GLN A 128 3.68 -0.89 4.46
CA GLN A 128 4.22 -0.70 5.80
C GLN A 128 3.36 0.29 6.60
N ASN A 129 2.99 1.44 6.04
CA ASN A 129 2.22 2.45 6.77
C ASN A 129 0.74 2.08 6.90
N THR A 130 0.08 1.71 5.80
CA THR A 130 -1.38 1.58 5.74
C THR A 130 -1.90 0.25 6.26
N LEU A 131 -1.08 -0.81 6.21
CA LEU A 131 -1.44 -2.13 6.73
C LEU A 131 -0.66 -2.49 7.98
N ILE A 132 0.68 -2.57 7.92
CA ILE A 132 1.48 -3.13 9.03
C ILE A 132 1.39 -2.24 10.28
N ASN A 133 1.76 -0.98 10.15
CA ASN A 133 1.71 0.00 11.24
C ASN A 133 0.28 0.19 11.73
N LYS A 134 -0.69 0.24 10.81
CA LYS A 134 -2.10 0.37 11.16
C LYS A 134 -2.63 -0.81 11.96
N LEU A 135 -2.34 -2.05 11.57
CA LEU A 135 -2.78 -3.25 12.28
C LEU A 135 -2.23 -3.30 13.71
N PHE A 136 -0.93 -3.00 13.90
CA PHE A 136 -0.36 -2.91 15.24
C PHE A 136 -1.02 -1.82 16.08
N THR A 137 -1.20 -0.63 15.50
CA THR A 137 -1.73 0.53 16.22
C THR A 137 -3.21 0.35 16.59
N THR A 138 -4.01 -0.22 15.69
CA THR A 138 -5.46 -0.39 15.87
C THR A 138 -5.81 -1.61 16.71
N TYR A 139 -5.15 -2.76 16.50
CA TYR A 139 -5.56 -4.04 17.11
C TYR A 139 -4.55 -4.63 18.09
N GLY A 140 -3.32 -4.09 18.12
CA GLY A 140 -2.30 -4.56 19.05
C GLY A 140 -2.62 -4.23 20.51
N THR A 141 -2.23 -5.10 21.43
CA THR A 141 -2.16 -4.76 22.86
C THR A 141 -1.03 -3.76 23.12
N GLU A 142 -1.04 -3.09 24.27
CA GLU A 142 0.04 -2.16 24.64
C GLU A 142 1.42 -2.84 24.68
N GLU A 143 1.47 -4.10 25.10
CA GLU A 143 2.69 -4.91 25.07
C GLU A 143 3.17 -5.18 23.63
N GLN A 144 2.26 -5.53 22.72
CA GLN A 144 2.59 -5.72 21.32
C GLN A 144 3.04 -4.41 20.66
N LYS A 145 2.34 -3.29 20.92
CA LYS A 145 2.72 -1.98 20.38
C LYS A 145 4.13 -1.59 20.81
N ARG A 146 4.44 -1.66 22.11
CA ARG A 146 5.78 -1.37 22.65
C ARG A 146 6.87 -2.28 22.10
N THR A 147 6.52 -3.52 21.77
CA THR A 147 7.47 -4.49 21.22
C THR A 147 7.73 -4.29 19.73
N TYR A 148 6.67 -4.07 18.94
CA TYR A 148 6.75 -4.11 17.48
C TYR A 148 6.82 -2.74 16.82
N LEU A 149 6.09 -1.72 17.30
CA LEU A 149 6.06 -0.40 16.65
C LEU A 149 7.46 0.24 16.54
N PRO A 150 8.32 0.23 17.58
CA PRO A 150 9.69 0.74 17.46
C PRO A 150 10.55 -0.01 16.44
N ARG A 151 10.27 -1.31 16.23
CA ARG A 151 11.02 -2.14 15.26
C ARG A 151 10.58 -1.84 13.84
N VAL A 152 9.27 -1.78 13.59
CA VAL A 152 8.71 -1.49 12.26
C VAL A 152 8.90 -0.05 11.83
N ALA A 153 9.21 0.84 12.77
CA ALA A 153 9.66 2.21 12.48
C ALA A 153 11.15 2.32 12.16
N LYS A 154 11.98 1.38 12.63
CA LYS A 154 13.44 1.47 12.54
C LYS A 154 14.04 0.65 11.40
N ASP A 155 13.71 -0.63 11.32
CA ASP A 155 14.42 -1.58 10.44
C ASP A 155 13.63 -2.85 10.06
N THR A 156 12.43 -3.05 10.59
CA THR A 156 11.68 -4.29 10.39
C THR A 156 10.55 -4.09 9.38
N ILE A 157 10.66 -4.71 8.21
CA ILE A 157 9.56 -4.77 7.23
C ILE A 157 8.51 -5.80 7.68
N GLY A 158 7.23 -5.47 7.48
CA GLY A 158 6.13 -6.40 7.69
C GLY A 158 5.50 -6.89 6.37
N SER A 159 4.96 -8.11 6.41
CA SER A 159 4.13 -8.65 5.33
C SER A 159 2.74 -9.01 5.82
N PHE A 160 1.74 -8.76 4.97
CA PHE A 160 0.35 -9.08 5.22
C PHE A 160 -0.05 -10.34 4.45
N CYS A 161 -0.50 -11.38 5.15
CA CYS A 161 -0.68 -12.71 4.61
C CYS A 161 -2.15 -13.15 4.68
N LEU A 162 -2.92 -12.71 3.67
CA LEU A 162 -4.34 -13.03 3.53
C LEU A 162 -4.58 -14.06 2.43
N THR A 163 -4.16 -13.72 1.21
CA THR A 163 -4.50 -14.44 -0.02
C THR A 163 -3.89 -15.85 -0.07
N GLU A 164 -4.64 -16.77 -0.66
CA GLU A 164 -4.23 -18.15 -0.97
C GLU A 164 -4.51 -18.46 -2.44
N THR A 165 -4.00 -19.57 -2.96
CA THR A 165 -4.26 -19.99 -4.35
C THR A 165 -5.75 -20.11 -4.67
N GLY A 166 -6.57 -20.50 -3.70
CA GLY A 166 -8.01 -20.65 -3.82
C GLY A 166 -8.85 -19.50 -3.25
N SER A 167 -8.24 -18.48 -2.62
CA SER A 167 -8.94 -17.40 -1.91
C SER A 167 -8.29 -16.04 -2.19
N GLY A 168 -8.56 -15.52 -3.40
CA GLY A 168 -8.19 -14.17 -3.84
C GLY A 168 -9.29 -13.16 -3.54
N SER A 169 -10.16 -12.90 -4.53
CA SER A 169 -11.32 -12.02 -4.36
C SER A 169 -12.29 -12.51 -3.28
N ASP A 170 -12.46 -13.83 -3.18
CA ASP A 170 -13.16 -14.47 -2.06
C ASP A 170 -12.19 -14.72 -0.91
N ALA A 171 -11.74 -13.63 -0.26
CA ALA A 171 -10.64 -13.68 0.70
C ALA A 171 -10.96 -14.50 1.97
N PHE A 172 -12.23 -14.59 2.35
CA PHE A 172 -12.65 -15.26 3.59
C PHE A 172 -12.87 -16.77 3.43
N SER A 173 -12.80 -17.31 2.20
CA SER A 173 -12.82 -18.76 1.99
C SER A 173 -11.46 -19.44 2.18
N LEU A 174 -10.46 -18.70 2.68
CA LEU A 174 -9.12 -19.16 3.03
C LEU A 174 -9.14 -20.47 3.82
N LYS A 175 -8.14 -21.32 3.58
CA LYS A 175 -8.01 -22.66 4.15
C LYS A 175 -6.93 -22.78 5.20
N THR A 176 -6.01 -21.81 5.31
CA THR A 176 -5.02 -21.79 6.41
C THR A 176 -5.72 -21.82 7.75
N ARG A 177 -5.32 -22.75 8.62
CA ARG A 177 -5.95 -23.01 9.92
C ARG A 177 -5.03 -22.58 11.06
N ALA A 178 -5.62 -22.18 12.17
CA ALA A 178 -4.92 -21.96 13.43
C ALA A 178 -5.57 -22.84 14.51
N GLU A 179 -4.96 -23.98 14.80
CA GLU A 179 -5.45 -24.91 15.83
C GLU A 179 -4.85 -24.53 17.20
N LYS A 180 -5.71 -24.26 18.19
CA LYS A 180 -5.23 -23.97 19.56
C LYS A 180 -4.73 -25.25 20.24
N LYS A 181 -3.49 -25.22 20.72
CA LYS A 181 -2.85 -26.29 21.51
C LYS A 181 -2.31 -25.71 22.82
N GLY A 182 -3.15 -25.67 23.86
CA GLY A 182 -2.77 -25.07 25.14
C GLY A 182 -2.65 -23.55 25.04
N ASP A 183 -1.43 -23.04 25.23
CA ASP A 183 -1.08 -21.61 25.20
C ASP A 183 -0.52 -21.13 23.85
N TYR A 184 -0.42 -22.01 22.85
CA TYR A 184 0.00 -21.66 21.48
C TYR A 184 -1.02 -22.09 20.42
N TYR A 185 -0.83 -21.61 19.19
CA TYR A 185 -1.54 -22.06 18.00
C TYR A 185 -0.58 -22.76 17.05
N VAL A 186 -1.04 -23.85 16.42
CA VAL A 186 -0.37 -24.47 15.28
C VAL A 186 -1.03 -23.92 14.02
N ILE A 187 -0.26 -23.22 13.19
CA ILE A 187 -0.72 -22.69 11.91
C ILE A 187 -0.33 -23.68 10.81
N ASP A 188 -1.32 -24.15 10.03
CA ASP A 188 -1.14 -25.08 8.92
C ASP A 188 -1.88 -24.57 7.66
N GLY A 189 -1.17 -24.48 6.54
CA GLY A 189 -1.69 -23.95 5.29
C GLY A 189 -0.62 -23.34 4.39
N SER A 190 -1.06 -22.58 3.39
CA SER A 190 -0.18 -21.88 2.46
C SER A 190 -0.78 -20.53 2.06
N LYS A 191 0.06 -19.52 1.97
CA LYS A 191 -0.29 -18.19 1.48
C LYS A 191 0.36 -17.93 0.12
N MET A 192 -0.23 -17.04 -0.67
CA MET A 192 0.21 -16.74 -2.04
C MET A 192 0.13 -15.24 -2.32
N TRP A 193 1.05 -14.74 -3.15
CA TRP A 193 1.15 -13.32 -3.53
C TRP A 193 1.52 -12.39 -2.37
N ILE A 194 2.34 -12.88 -1.43
CA ILE A 194 2.71 -12.12 -0.24
C ILE A 194 3.84 -11.15 -0.58
N SER A 195 3.48 -9.90 -0.84
CA SER A 195 4.42 -8.81 -1.07
C SER A 195 5.40 -8.67 0.10
N LEU A 196 6.66 -8.35 -0.23
CA LEU A 196 7.76 -8.11 0.72
C LEU A 196 8.18 -9.32 1.57
N ALA A 197 7.67 -10.52 1.30
CA ALA A 197 7.96 -11.71 2.11
C ALA A 197 9.45 -12.04 2.20
N GLU A 198 10.25 -11.70 1.18
CA GLU A 198 11.71 -11.87 1.19
C GLU A 198 12.41 -11.03 2.27
N HIS A 199 11.89 -9.83 2.56
CA HIS A 199 12.49 -8.88 3.51
C HIS A 199 11.79 -8.84 4.87
N ALA A 200 10.63 -9.47 5.00
CA ALA A 200 9.79 -9.31 6.18
C ALA A 200 10.38 -9.97 7.42
N GLY A 201 10.51 -9.18 8.50
CA GLY A 201 10.83 -9.66 9.83
C GLY A 201 9.60 -9.95 10.70
N VAL A 202 8.41 -9.60 10.20
CA VAL A 202 7.13 -9.89 10.85
C VAL A 202 6.04 -10.18 9.81
N PHE A 203 5.18 -11.14 10.11
CA PHE A 203 4.08 -11.56 9.24
C PHE A 203 2.75 -11.48 9.98
N PHE A 204 1.80 -10.71 9.43
CA PHE A 204 0.40 -10.76 9.85
C PHE A 204 -0.32 -11.84 9.07
N VAL A 205 -0.54 -13.00 9.70
CA VAL A 205 -1.13 -14.17 9.04
C VAL A 205 -2.60 -14.32 9.39
N MET A 206 -3.46 -14.26 8.38
CA MET A 206 -4.87 -14.60 8.53
C MET A 206 -5.05 -16.11 8.45
N ALA A 207 -5.51 -16.69 9.55
CA ALA A 207 -5.78 -18.11 9.67
C ALA A 207 -7.11 -18.33 10.38
N ASN A 208 -7.83 -19.37 9.97
CA ASN A 208 -9.14 -19.69 10.50
C ASN A 208 -9.03 -20.60 11.74
N THR A 209 -9.56 -20.14 12.88
CA THR A 209 -9.58 -20.91 14.14
C THR A 209 -10.73 -21.90 14.24
N ASP A 210 -11.80 -21.68 13.46
CA ASP A 210 -12.95 -22.57 13.39
C ASP A 210 -13.55 -22.61 11.97
N PRO A 211 -13.06 -23.51 11.11
CA PRO A 211 -13.52 -23.61 9.73
C PRO A 211 -14.96 -24.09 9.57
N SER A 212 -15.61 -24.54 10.65
CA SER A 212 -17.03 -24.92 10.60
C SER A 212 -17.97 -23.70 10.52
N LEU A 213 -17.48 -22.51 10.86
CA LEU A 213 -18.24 -21.26 10.85
C LEU A 213 -18.30 -20.59 9.47
N VAL A 214 -17.57 -21.11 8.49
CA VAL A 214 -17.60 -20.59 7.11
C VAL A 214 -18.78 -21.23 6.39
N SER A 215 -19.90 -20.52 6.29
CA SER A 215 -21.04 -20.95 5.48
C SER A 215 -20.68 -20.87 4.00
N CYS A 216 -20.76 -21.99 3.28
CA CYS A 216 -20.73 -22.03 1.81
C CYS A 216 -22.01 -21.44 1.21
#